data_AF-A0A7I4Z5E1-F1
#
_entry.id   AF-A0A7I4Z5E1-F1
#
_cell.length_a   1.000
_cell.length_b   1.000
_cell.length_c   1.000
_cell.angle_alpha   90.00
_cell.angle_beta   90.00
_cell.angle_gamma   90.00
#
_symmetry.space_group_name_H-M   'P 1'
#
loop_
_entity.id
_entity.type
_entity.pdbx_description
1 polymer ?
#
loop_
_entity_poly.entity_id
_entity_poly.type
_entity_poly.pdbx_seq_one_letter_code
_entity_poly.pdbx_strand_id
1 'polypeptide(L)'
;MPIMYCRYIDDCCVITSTQQEMDVLFDILNRQSQYIKFTKGVPHEGWLSYLNTQIKSSGGRYHVKWYRKNSFKNILLHSKSAQPEAVNRAVNRNMYRTATGMCTGEVEREESRKLACEIAKLNGYGTQRKRPGLKAYSPTVKP
;
A
#
# COMPACT_ATOMS: atom_id res chain seq x y z
N MET A 1 -16.06 4.79 22.73
CA MET A 1 -15.05 5.82 22.33
C MET A 1 -14.13 5.22 21.27
N PRO A 2 -13.58 6.00 20.31
CA PRO A 2 -12.80 5.43 19.20
C PRO A 2 -11.50 4.78 19.70
N ILE A 3 -11.24 3.56 19.24
CA ILE A 3 -10.00 2.80 19.51
C ILE A 3 -8.89 3.29 18.59
N MET A 4 -9.23 3.60 17.34
CA MET A 4 -8.31 4.16 16.36
C MET A 4 -8.97 5.34 15.66
N TYR A 5 -8.18 6.40 15.45
CA TYR A 5 -8.55 7.54 14.62
C TYR A 5 -7.36 7.92 13.74
N CYS A 6 -7.57 7.88 12.43
CA CYS A 6 -6.62 8.35 11.42
C CYS A 6 -7.33 9.33 10.49
N ARG A 7 -6.64 10.39 10.07
CA ARG A 7 -7.16 11.39 9.13
C ARG A 7 -6.12 11.74 8.08
N TYR A 8 -6.58 11.83 6.83
CA TYR A 8 -5.83 12.33 5.70
C TYR A 8 -6.70 13.32 4.94
N ILE A 9 -6.43 14.62 5.12
CA ILE A 9 -7.21 15.73 4.56
C ILE A 9 -8.69 15.62 4.95
N ASP A 10 -9.56 15.18 4.04
CA ASP A 10 -11.01 15.02 4.17
C ASP A 10 -11.42 13.58 4.53
N ASP A 11 -10.57 12.59 4.24
CA ASP A 11 -10.83 11.17 4.53
C ASP A 11 -10.33 10.77 5.93
N CYS A 12 -11.26 10.31 6.79
CA CYS A 12 -10.91 9.72 8.08
C CYS A 12 -11.24 8.22 8.17
N CYS A 13 -10.40 7.48 8.90
CA CYS A 13 -10.64 6.10 9.28
C CYS A 13 -10.81 6.04 10.80
N VAL A 14 -11.96 5.53 11.24
CA VAL A 14 -12.29 5.39 12.66
C VAL A 14 -12.67 3.96 12.95
N ILE A 15 -12.14 3.42 14.03
CA ILE A 15 -12.50 2.09 14.53
C ILE A 15 -13.01 2.23 15.96
N THR A 16 -14.18 1.68 16.22
CA THR A 16 -14.81 1.59 17.55
C THR A 16 -14.88 0.13 18.01
N SER A 17 -15.21 -0.09 19.28
CA SER A 17 -15.31 -1.44 19.85
C SER A 17 -16.56 -2.16 19.35
N THR A 18 -17.65 -1.42 19.18
CA THR A 18 -18.93 -1.94 18.72
C THR A 18 -19.50 -1.11 17.57
N GLN A 19 -20.39 -1.73 16.80
CA GLN A 19 -21.13 -1.04 15.75
C GLN A 19 -22.01 0.09 16.33
N GLN A 20 -22.61 -0.12 17.51
CA GLN A 20 -23.42 0.89 18.19
C GLN A 20 -22.60 2.14 18.54
N GLU A 21 -21.38 1.97 19.05
CA GLU A 21 -20.47 3.10 19.29
C GLU A 21 -20.14 3.85 17.99
N MET A 22 -19.96 3.14 16.88
CA MET A 22 -19.72 3.74 15.56
C MET A 22 -20.91 4.56 15.09
N ASP A 23 -22.13 4.05 15.27
CA ASP A 23 -23.35 4.71 14.82
C ASP A 23 -23.63 5.98 15.64
N VAL A 24 -23.42 5.93 16.96
CA VAL A 24 -23.50 7.12 17.82
C VAL A 24 -22.46 8.15 17.41
N LEU A 25 -21.21 7.74 17.16
CA LEU A 25 -20.17 8.65 16.70
C LEU A 25 -20.52 9.27 15.34
N PHE A 26 -21.03 8.47 14.41
CA PHE A 26 -21.42 8.94 13.07
C PHE A 26 -22.56 9.97 13.13
N ASP A 27 -23.52 9.79 14.03
CA ASP A 27 -24.59 10.74 14.29
C ASP A 27 -24.06 12.04 14.92
N ILE A 28 -23.19 11.93 15.93
CA ILE A 28 -22.52 13.10 16.54
C ILE A 28 -21.78 13.93 15.49
N LEU A 29 -20.99 13.28 14.61
CA LEU A 29 -20.24 13.94 13.55
C LEU A 29 -21.16 14.69 12.58
N ASN A 30 -22.28 14.09 12.18
CA ASN A 30 -23.23 14.69 11.24
C ASN A 30 -24.13 15.78 11.86
N ARG A 31 -24.21 15.86 13.19
CA ARG A 31 -24.91 16.93 13.93
C ARG A 31 -24.06 18.19 14.11
N GLN A 32 -22.73 18.10 14.00
CA GLN A 32 -21.85 19.25 14.27
C GLN A 32 -22.07 20.42 13.30
N SER A 33 -22.49 20.15 12.07
CA SER A 33 -22.69 21.19 11.06
C SER A 33 -23.79 20.83 10.08
N GLN A 34 -24.55 21.84 9.67
CA GLN A 34 -25.49 21.72 8.55
C GLN A 34 -24.77 21.67 7.19
N TYR A 35 -23.55 22.22 7.10
CA TYR A 35 -22.81 22.39 5.85
C TYR A 35 -21.89 21.20 5.51
N ILE A 36 -21.57 20.36 6.50
CA ILE A 36 -20.67 19.22 6.33
C ILE A 36 -21.45 17.95 6.67
N LYS A 37 -21.48 17.00 5.73
CA LYS A 37 -22.08 15.68 5.92
C LYS A 37 -21.04 14.60 5.71
N PHE A 38 -20.87 13.77 6.73
CA PHE A 38 -20.00 12.61 6.70
C PHE A 38 -20.77 11.43 6.09
N THR A 39 -20.08 10.67 5.25
CA THR A 39 -20.55 9.37 4.77
C THR A 39 -19.64 8.29 5.37
N LYS A 40 -20.21 7.10 5.63
CA LYS A 40 -19.45 5.94 6.11
C LYS A 40 -19.32 4.91 5.00
N GLY A 41 -18.11 4.42 4.77
CA GLY A 41 -17.87 3.28 3.89
C GLY A 41 -18.38 1.98 4.55
N VAL A 42 -18.93 1.09 3.74
CA VAL A 42 -19.34 -0.26 4.20
C VAL A 42 -18.18 -1.21 3.94
N PRO A 43 -17.67 -1.93 4.96
CA PRO A 43 -16.66 -2.95 4.75
C PRO A 43 -17.15 -4.04 3.80
N HIS A 44 -16.31 -4.46 2.86
CA HIS A 44 -16.57 -5.60 1.98
C HIS A 44 -15.76 -6.80 2.46
N GLU A 45 -16.41 -7.91 2.78
CA GLU A 45 -15.76 -9.10 3.39
C GLU A 45 -14.94 -8.77 4.67
N GLY A 46 -15.38 -7.74 5.39
CA GLY A 46 -14.71 -7.21 6.59
C GLY A 46 -13.50 -6.32 6.32
N TRP A 47 -13.18 -6.03 5.05
CA TRP A 47 -12.14 -5.08 4.66
C TRP A 47 -12.73 -3.72 4.33
N LEU A 48 -12.19 -2.67 4.96
CA LEU A 48 -12.49 -1.29 4.64
C LEU A 48 -11.30 -0.66 3.90
N SER A 49 -11.56 -0.11 2.72
CA SER A 49 -10.53 0.60 1.96
C SER A 49 -10.28 1.99 2.56
N TYR A 50 -9.02 2.28 2.87
CA TYR A 50 -8.56 3.59 3.33
C TYR A 50 -7.26 3.96 2.60
N LEU A 51 -7.30 5.04 1.80
CA LEU A 51 -6.21 5.47 0.92
C LEU A 51 -5.72 4.33 0.00
N ASN A 52 -4.44 3.97 0.10
CA ASN A 52 -3.79 2.87 -0.63
C ASN A 52 -3.72 1.57 0.20
N THR A 53 -4.61 1.41 1.18
CA THR A 53 -4.64 0.25 2.06
C THR A 53 -6.05 -0.29 2.24
N GLN A 54 -6.14 -1.54 2.66
CA GLN A 54 -7.35 -2.13 3.21
C GLN A 54 -7.07 -2.52 4.66
N ILE A 55 -8.03 -2.22 5.53
CA ILE A 55 -7.93 -2.44 6.97
C ILE A 55 -9.07 -3.39 7.38
N LYS A 56 -8.73 -4.40 8.16
CA LYS A 56 -9.68 -5.33 8.78
C LYS A 56 -9.34 -5.48 10.26
N SER A 57 -10.36 -5.39 11.10
CA SER A 57 -10.23 -5.62 12.54
C SER A 57 -10.74 -7.03 12.87
N SER A 58 -9.92 -7.84 13.53
CA SER A 58 -10.26 -9.20 13.96
C SER A 58 -9.57 -9.53 15.28
N GLY A 59 -10.32 -10.02 16.28
CA GLY A 59 -9.75 -10.49 17.54
C GLY A 59 -8.87 -9.46 18.28
N GLY A 60 -9.22 -8.17 18.21
CA GLY A 60 -8.44 -7.08 18.82
C GLY A 60 -7.14 -6.73 18.09
N ARG A 61 -6.88 -7.30 16.91
CA ARG A 61 -5.72 -6.98 16.06
C ARG A 61 -6.17 -6.38 14.74
N TYR A 62 -5.32 -5.53 14.17
CA TYR A 62 -5.53 -4.92 12.87
C TYR A 62 -4.73 -5.63 11.79
N HIS A 63 -5.44 -6.05 10.76
CA HIS A 63 -4.89 -6.55 9.52
C HIS A 63 -4.87 -5.40 8.52
N VAL A 64 -3.70 -5.08 8.01
CA VAL A 64 -3.53 -4.07 6.97
C VAL A 64 -2.88 -4.73 5.78
N LYS A 65 -3.38 -4.42 4.59
CA LYS A 65 -2.76 -4.83 3.33
C LYS A 65 -2.70 -3.71 2.32
N TRP A 66 -1.73 -3.78 1.41
CA TRP A 66 -1.63 -2.82 0.32
C TRP A 66 -2.79 -3.03 -0.66
N TYR A 67 -3.47 -1.94 -1.00
CA TYR A 67 -4.64 -1.97 -1.86
C TYR A 67 -4.55 -0.91 -2.95
N ARG A 68 -5.04 -1.29 -4.14
CA ARG A 68 -5.19 -0.39 -5.28
C ARG A 68 -6.66 -0.33 -5.63
N LYS A 69 -7.27 0.86 -5.52
CA LYS A 69 -8.64 1.10 -6.04
C LYS A 69 -8.71 0.67 -7.51
N ASN A 70 -9.83 0.11 -7.93
CA ASN A 70 -10.04 -0.37 -9.30
C ASN A 70 -9.83 0.73 -10.36
N SER A 71 -10.01 1.99 -9.99
CA SER A 71 -9.78 3.15 -10.87
C SER A 71 -8.29 3.48 -11.07
N PHE A 72 -7.37 2.98 -10.24
CA PHE A 72 -5.94 3.25 -10.39
C PHE A 72 -5.38 2.53 -11.60
N LYS A 73 -4.77 3.29 -12.52
CA LYS A 73 -4.12 2.78 -13.73
C LYS A 73 -2.80 2.05 -13.47
N ASN A 74 -2.31 2.05 -12.23
CA ASN A 74 -1.04 1.44 -11.82
C ASN A 74 0.16 1.88 -12.68
N ILE A 75 0.14 3.14 -13.11
CA ILE A 75 1.22 3.75 -13.89
C ILE A 75 2.35 4.11 -12.93
N LEU A 76 3.55 3.63 -13.25
CA LEU A 76 4.81 4.07 -12.66
C LEU A 76 5.63 4.78 -13.74
N LEU A 77 6.75 5.37 -13.34
CA LEU A 77 7.78 5.75 -14.30
C LEU A 77 8.21 4.50 -15.08
N HIS A 78 7.99 4.48 -16.39
CA HIS A 78 8.31 3.32 -17.21
C HIS A 78 9.83 3.07 -17.24
N SER A 79 10.23 1.79 -17.26
CA SER A 79 11.64 1.37 -17.27
C SER A 79 12.50 1.96 -18.40
N LYS A 80 11.87 2.30 -19.53
CA LYS A 80 12.48 2.91 -20.72
C LYS A 80 12.36 4.44 -20.77
N SER A 81 11.95 5.08 -19.67
CA SER A 81 11.93 6.55 -19.59
C SER A 81 13.35 7.12 -19.73
N ALA A 82 13.46 8.37 -20.18
CA ALA A 82 14.73 9.11 -20.30
C ALA A 82 15.31 9.55 -18.94
N GLN A 83 15.12 8.74 -17.90
CA GLN A 83 15.60 8.98 -16.54
C GLN A 83 16.83 8.10 -16.26
N PRO A 84 17.74 8.52 -15.38
CA PRO A 84 18.86 7.69 -14.97
C PRO A 84 18.39 6.34 -14.44
N GLU A 85 19.11 5.26 -14.74
CA GLU A 85 18.71 3.91 -14.30
C GLU A 85 18.54 3.82 -12.78
N ALA A 86 19.30 4.61 -12.03
CA ALA A 86 19.20 4.69 -10.58
C ALA A 86 17.80 5.15 -10.13
N VAL A 87 17.17 6.08 -10.85
CA VAL A 87 15.82 6.58 -10.60
C VAL A 87 14.80 5.48 -10.89
N ASN A 88 14.88 4.83 -12.06
CA ASN A 88 13.99 3.71 -12.41
C ASN A 88 14.07 2.57 -11.37
N ARG A 89 15.29 2.20 -10.96
CA ARG A 89 15.50 1.21 -9.88
C ARG A 89 14.90 1.67 -8.56
N ALA A 90 15.06 2.94 -8.21
CA ALA A 90 14.52 3.50 -6.96
C ALA A 90 12.99 3.50 -6.95
N VAL A 91 12.33 3.89 -8.05
CA VAL A 91 10.87 3.85 -8.18
C VAL A 91 10.34 2.44 -7.95
N ASN A 92 10.89 1.45 -8.65
CA ASN A 92 10.46 0.06 -8.51
C ASN A 92 10.70 -0.45 -7.09
N ARG A 93 11.91 -0.25 -6.55
CA ARG A 93 12.26 -0.64 -5.17
C ARG A 93 11.34 0.00 -4.14
N ASN A 94 11.03 1.28 -4.27
CA ASN A 94 10.18 2.01 -3.34
C ASN A 94 8.74 1.48 -3.39
N MET A 95 8.21 1.15 -4.58
CA MET A 95 6.91 0.48 -4.69
C MET A 95 6.89 -0.81 -3.88
N TYR A 96 7.86 -1.71 -4.08
CA TYR A 96 7.90 -2.97 -3.33
C TYR A 96 8.03 -2.74 -1.82
N ARG A 97 8.88 -1.79 -1.39
CA ARG A 97 9.03 -1.44 0.03
C ARG A 97 7.72 -0.95 0.64
N THR A 98 6.97 -0.11 -0.07
CA THR A 98 5.65 0.35 0.39
C THR A 98 4.63 -0.80 0.40
N ALA A 99 4.58 -1.60 -0.66
CA ALA A 99 3.66 -2.71 -0.78
C ALA A 99 3.80 -3.73 0.35
N THR A 100 5.03 -4.06 0.76
CA THR A 100 5.28 -5.02 1.84
C THR A 100 5.31 -4.37 3.23
N GLY A 101 5.81 -3.14 3.34
CA GLY A 101 5.95 -2.43 4.61
C GLY A 101 4.61 -2.01 5.23
N MET A 102 3.57 -1.81 4.41
CA MET A 102 2.23 -1.47 4.89
C MET A 102 1.45 -2.69 5.41
N CYS A 103 1.93 -3.90 5.13
CA CYS A 103 1.23 -5.13 5.49
C CYS A 103 1.59 -5.61 6.89
N THR A 104 0.60 -6.02 7.67
CA THR A 104 0.82 -6.54 9.03
C THR A 104 1.05 -8.05 9.06
N GLY A 105 0.41 -8.83 8.19
CA GLY A 105 0.56 -10.29 8.09
C GLY A 105 1.36 -10.78 6.89
N GLU A 106 1.90 -12.00 6.98
CA GLU A 106 2.71 -12.64 5.92
C GLU A 106 1.89 -12.93 4.66
N VAL A 107 0.64 -13.36 4.82
CA VAL A 107 -0.26 -13.65 3.68
C VAL A 107 -0.53 -12.36 2.92
N GLU A 108 -0.85 -11.28 3.63
CA GLU A 108 -1.10 -9.96 3.05
C GLU A 108 0.17 -9.37 2.39
N ARG A 109 1.36 -9.62 2.95
CA ARG A 109 2.65 -9.28 2.32
C ARG A 109 2.85 -10.02 1.01
N GLU A 110 2.52 -11.31 0.97
CA GLU A 110 2.62 -12.13 -0.24
C GLU A 110 1.70 -11.61 -1.34
N GLU A 111 0.42 -11.38 -1.02
CA GLU A 111 -0.57 -10.79 -1.94
C GLU A 111 -0.07 -9.46 -2.50
N SER A 112 0.42 -8.59 -1.62
CA SER A 112 0.91 -7.25 -1.99
C SER A 112 2.17 -7.32 -2.87
N ARG A 113 3.04 -8.29 -2.60
CA ARG A 113 4.23 -8.53 -3.43
C ARG A 113 3.88 -9.06 -4.81
N LYS A 114 2.90 -9.96 -4.92
CA LYS A 114 2.38 -10.44 -6.21
C LYS A 114 1.78 -9.29 -7.01
N LEU A 115 0.95 -8.46 -6.38
CA LEU A 115 0.39 -7.27 -7.03
C LEU A 115 1.49 -6.30 -7.50
N ALA A 116 2.47 -6.00 -6.65
CA ALA A 116 3.61 -5.15 -7.02
C ALA A 116 4.41 -5.73 -8.20
N CYS A 117 4.54 -7.06 -8.27
CA CYS A 117 5.17 -7.75 -9.39
C CYS A 117 4.42 -7.56 -10.71
N GLU A 118 3.10 -7.71 -10.70
CA GLU A 118 2.30 -7.47 -11.90
C GLU A 118 2.39 -6.01 -12.35
N ILE A 119 2.34 -5.05 -11.41
CA ILE A 119 2.51 -3.63 -11.71
C ILE A 119 3.91 -3.35 -12.29
N ALA A 120 4.96 -3.94 -11.72
CA ALA A 120 6.33 -3.79 -12.22
C ALA A 120 6.45 -4.27 -13.68
N LYS A 121 5.92 -5.47 -13.98
CA LYS A 121 5.91 -6.03 -15.34
C LYS A 121 5.19 -5.12 -16.33
N LEU A 122 4.01 -4.60 -15.96
CA LEU A 122 3.23 -3.68 -16.80
C LEU A 122 3.98 -2.37 -17.11
N ASN A 123 4.90 -1.96 -16.24
CA ASN A 123 5.73 -0.76 -16.42
C ASN A 123 7.13 -1.06 -17.01
N GLY A 124 7.30 -2.26 -17.59
CA GLY A 124 8.52 -2.69 -18.27
C GLY A 124 9.67 -3.08 -17.34
N TYR A 125 9.43 -3.14 -16.03
CA TYR A 125 10.39 -3.69 -15.08
C TYR A 125 10.33 -5.22 -15.12
N GLY A 126 10.85 -5.80 -16.20
CA GLY A 126 11.12 -7.24 -16.24
C GLY A 126 12.21 -7.62 -15.23
N THR A 127 12.28 -8.89 -14.87
CA THR A 127 13.46 -9.46 -14.19
C THR A 127 14.69 -9.05 -15.00
N GLN A 128 15.47 -8.10 -14.47
CA GLN A 128 16.68 -7.66 -15.13
C GLN A 128 17.52 -8.91 -15.44
N ARG A 129 17.96 -9.03 -16.70
CA ARG A 129 19.01 -9.97 -17.10
C ARG A 129 20.09 -9.91 -16.02
N LYS A 130 20.46 -11.08 -15.48
CA LYS A 130 21.65 -11.21 -14.60
C LYS A 130 22.76 -10.39 -15.25
N ARG A 131 23.22 -9.35 -14.57
CA ARG A 131 24.46 -8.67 -14.97
C ARG A 131 25.53 -9.78 -15.03
N PRO A 132 26.26 -9.96 -16.14
CA PRO A 132 27.43 -10.81 -16.10
C PRO A 132 28.31 -10.29 -14.96
N GLY A 133 28.55 -11.13 -13.96
CA GLY A 133 29.37 -10.73 -12.82
C GLY A 133 30.68 -10.16 -13.33
N LEU A 134 31.08 -8.99 -12.82
CA LEU A 134 32.46 -8.53 -12.98
C LEU A 134 33.32 -9.68 -12.46
N LYS A 135 34.05 -10.35 -13.36
CA LYS A 135 35.10 -11.28 -12.95
C LYS A 135 36.09 -10.47 -12.13
N ALA A 136 36.30 -10.88 -10.88
CA ALA A 136 37.34 -10.30 -10.05
C ALA A 136 38.68 -10.45 -10.79
N TYR A 137 39.41 -9.34 -10.89
CA TYR A 137 40.76 -9.33 -11.41
C TYR A 137 41.67 -10.03 -10.40
N SER A 138 42.24 -11.18 -10.79
CA SER A 138 43.28 -11.87 -10.02
C SER A 138 44.65 -11.45 -10.60
N PRO A 139 45.52 -10.77 -9.83
CA PRO A 139 46.87 -10.50 -10.30
C PRO A 139 47.69 -11.80 -10.25
N THR A 140 48.08 -12.29 -11.42
CA THR A 140 49.08 -13.36 -11.53
C THR A 140 50.46 -12.79 -11.21
N VAL A 141 51.02 -13.22 -10.08
CA VAL A 141 52.45 -13.04 -9.78
C VAL A 141 53.22 -13.90 -10.78
N LYS A 142 54.03 -13.26 -11.62
CA LYS A 142 54.99 -13.94 -12.50
C LYS A 142 56.28 -14.26 -11.73
N PRO A 143 56.98 -15.34 -12.12
CA PRO A 143 58.11 -15.92 -11.37
C PRO A 143 59.34 -15.01 -11.30
#